data_AF-A0A2V8UYZ8-F1
#
_entry.id   AF-A0A2V8UYZ8-F1
#
_cell.length_a   1.000
_cell.length_b   1.000
_cell.length_c   1.000
_cell.angle_alpha   90.00
_cell.angle_beta   90.00
_cell.angle_gamma   90.00
#
_symmetry.space_group_name_H-M   'P 1'
#
loop_
_entity.id
_entity.type
_entity.pdbx_description
1 polymer ?
#
loop_
_entity_poly.entity_id
_entity_poly.type
_entity_poly.pdbx_seq_one_letter_code
_entity_poly.pdbx_strand_id
1 'polypeptide(L)'
;MLRHAPEQSGVDGLCSSDQWIYIGHSSNVRKALLEYLRGQMPYVLQWQPKHFMFEVLPYKQRIARQKILVAHYQPTCNRKVNSLTGES
;
A
#
# COMPACT_ATOMS: atom_id res chain seq x y z
N MET A 1 -4.62 -6.17 -15.22
CA MET A 1 -4.24 -5.84 -13.83
C MET A 1 -5.42 -5.86 -12.87
N LEU A 2 -6.53 -5.15 -13.15
CA LEU A 2 -7.72 -5.09 -12.27
C LEU A 2 -8.34 -6.48 -11.92
N ARG A 3 -8.34 -7.41 -12.89
CA ARG A 3 -8.88 -8.76 -12.72
C ARG A 3 -8.10 -9.66 -11.77
N HIS A 4 -6.86 -9.31 -11.42
CA HIS A 4 -6.01 -10.16 -10.57
C HIS A 4 -6.10 -9.80 -9.07
N ALA A 5 -6.59 -8.61 -8.73
CA ALA A 5 -6.76 -8.22 -7.33
C ALA A 5 -8.05 -8.86 -6.76
N PRO A 6 -7.96 -9.63 -5.66
CA PRO A 6 -9.12 -10.27 -5.04
C PRO A 6 -9.92 -9.27 -4.19
N GLU A 7 -11.22 -9.53 -4.02
CA GLU A 7 -12.08 -8.87 -3.03
C GLU A 7 -11.87 -9.47 -1.64
N GLN A 8 -10.62 -9.47 -1.18
CA GLN A 8 -10.22 -10.06 0.09
C GLN A 8 -9.36 -9.08 0.89
N SER A 9 -9.30 -9.32 2.20
CA SER A 9 -8.43 -8.59 3.11
C SER A 9 -6.97 -8.87 2.80
N GLY A 10 -6.10 -7.88 2.97
CA GLY A 10 -4.70 -8.04 2.66
C GLY A 10 -3.87 -6.79 2.88
N VAL A 11 -2.62 -6.92 2.46
CA VAL A 11 -1.66 -5.82 2.29
C VAL A 11 -1.52 -5.58 0.79
N ASP A 12 -1.43 -4.32 0.41
CA ASP A 12 -1.20 -3.89 -0.97
C ASP A 12 -0.02 -2.93 -1.02
N GLY A 13 0.63 -2.85 -2.17
CA GLY A 13 1.78 -2.00 -2.35
C GLY A 13 1.95 -1.52 -3.79
N LEU A 14 2.53 -0.34 -3.89
CA LEU A 14 2.87 0.31 -5.15
C LEU A 14 4.38 0.47 -5.22
N CYS A 15 4.96 0.00 -6.32
CA CYS A 15 6.39 0.06 -6.55
C CYS A 15 6.72 0.35 -8.02
N SER A 16 7.95 0.79 -8.21
CA SER A 16 8.61 0.88 -9.53
C SER A 16 9.86 0.00 -9.49
N SER A 17 10.61 -0.08 -10.59
CA SER A 17 11.73 -1.04 -10.75
C SER A 17 12.69 -1.09 -9.57
N ASP A 18 12.99 0.05 -8.94
CA ASP A 18 14.04 0.15 -7.92
C ASP A 18 13.53 0.66 -6.56
N GLN A 19 12.22 0.82 -6.37
CA GLN A 19 11.70 1.51 -5.19
C GLN A 19 10.28 1.09 -4.80
N TRP A 20 10.09 0.84 -3.50
CA TRP A 20 8.77 0.83 -2.87
C TRP A 20 8.28 2.26 -2.63
N ILE A 21 7.12 2.58 -3.19
CA ILE A 21 6.55 3.92 -3.09
C ILE A 21 5.58 3.97 -1.93
N TYR A 22 4.66 3.00 -1.85
CA TYR A 22 3.66 2.92 -0.80
C TYR A 22 3.34 1.46 -0.45
N ILE A 23 3.07 1.20 0.82
CA ILE A 23 2.55 -0.07 1.33
C ILE A 23 1.39 0.22 2.28
N GLY A 24 0.20 -0.23 1.89
CA GLY A 24 -1.06 -0.05 2.62
C GLY A 24 -1.64 -1.39 3.08
N HIS A 25 -2.79 -1.31 3.76
CA HIS A 25 -3.58 -2.49 4.08
C HIS A 25 -5.06 -2.19 3.85
N SER A 26 -5.82 -3.20 3.42
CA SER A 26 -7.25 -3.05 3.15
C SER A 26 -8.05 -4.28 3.56
N SER A 27 -9.33 -4.10 3.85
CA SER A 27 -10.29 -5.21 3.91
C SER A 27 -10.67 -5.74 2.53
N ASN A 28 -10.35 -5.00 1.47
CA ASN A 28 -10.62 -5.34 0.09
C ASN A 28 -9.51 -4.80 -0.82
N VAL A 29 -8.58 -5.67 -1.21
CA VAL A 29 -7.43 -5.34 -2.08
C VAL A 29 -7.89 -4.83 -3.45
N ARG A 30 -8.97 -5.36 -4.04
CA ARG A 30 -9.53 -4.84 -5.30
C ARG A 30 -10.00 -3.41 -5.17
N LYS A 31 -10.64 -3.05 -4.05
CA LYS A 31 -11.06 -1.68 -3.78
C LYS A 31 -9.86 -0.74 -3.70
N ALA A 32 -8.79 -1.14 -3.00
CA ALA A 32 -7.55 -0.36 -2.94
C ALA A 32 -6.97 -0.14 -4.35
N LEU A 33 -6.91 -1.18 -5.19
CA LEU A 33 -6.50 -1.06 -6.59
C LEU A 33 -7.34 -0.04 -7.37
N LEU A 34 -8.67 -0.08 -7.20
CA LEU A 34 -9.57 0.88 -7.85
C LEU A 34 -9.32 2.32 -7.39
N GLU A 35 -9.08 2.54 -6.10
CA GLU A 35 -8.77 3.85 -5.53
C GLU A 35 -7.48 4.42 -6.14
N TYR A 36 -6.44 3.59 -6.30
CA TYR A 36 -5.21 3.98 -7.00
C TYR A 36 -5.44 4.35 -8.46
N LEU A 37 -6.15 3.50 -9.22
CA LEU A 37 -6.42 3.73 -10.64
C LEU A 37 -7.29 4.96 -10.89
N ARG A 38 -8.14 5.33 -9.92
CA ARG A 38 -9.01 6.52 -9.98
C ARG A 38 -8.31 7.81 -9.58
N GLY A 39 -7.03 7.78 -9.24
CA GLY A 39 -6.32 9.01 -8.87
C GLY A 39 -6.48 9.42 -7.40
N GLN A 40 -7.06 8.58 -6.54
CA GLN A 40 -7.48 9.01 -5.19
C GLN A 40 -6.31 9.14 -4.19
N MET A 41 -5.08 8.90 -4.64
CA MET A 41 -3.86 9.02 -3.83
C MET A 41 -2.79 9.87 -4.55
N PRO A 42 -3.05 11.17 -4.76
CA PRO A 42 -2.18 12.03 -5.58
C PRO A 42 -0.73 12.09 -5.08
N TYR A 43 -0.52 12.05 -3.76
CA TYR A 43 0.81 12.04 -3.15
C TYR A 43 1.62 10.76 -3.42
N VAL A 44 0.96 9.65 -3.74
CA VAL A 44 1.61 8.39 -4.17
C VAL A 44 1.80 8.41 -5.68
N LEU A 45 0.79 8.86 -6.42
CA LEU A 45 0.79 8.84 -7.88
C LEU A 45 1.79 9.80 -8.51
N GLN A 46 2.18 10.87 -7.82
CA GLN A 46 3.28 11.76 -8.27
C GLN A 46 4.62 11.00 -8.49
N TRP A 47 4.81 9.86 -7.81
CA TRP A 47 5.99 9.00 -7.97
C TRP A 47 5.88 8.00 -9.13
N GLN A 48 4.78 8.05 -9.89
CA GLN A 48 4.52 7.22 -11.06
C GLN A 48 4.78 5.71 -10.81
N PRO A 49 4.09 5.09 -9.85
CA PRO A 49 4.23 3.66 -9.60
C PRO A 49 3.87 2.84 -10.84
N LYS A 50 4.71 1.87 -11.18
CA LYS A 50 4.52 1.01 -12.36
C LYS A 50 3.81 -0.31 -12.04
N HIS A 51 3.94 -0.76 -10.81
CA HIS A 51 3.46 -2.07 -10.39
C HIS A 51 2.59 -1.96 -9.15
N PHE A 52 1.56 -2.80 -9.13
CA PHE A 52 0.70 -3.04 -7.97
C PHE A 52 0.91 -4.47 -7.48
N MET A 53 1.28 -4.63 -6.22
CA MET A 53 1.54 -5.91 -5.58
C MET A 53 0.61 -6.09 -4.39
N PHE A 54 0.31 -7.34 -4.02
CA PHE A 54 -0.56 -7.63 -2.88
C PHE A 54 -0.24 -8.98 -2.22
N GLU A 55 -0.59 -9.08 -0.94
CA GLU A 55 -0.63 -10.31 -0.15
C GLU A 55 -2.04 -10.43 0.47
N VAL A 56 -2.73 -11.55 0.24
CA VAL A 56 -4.03 -11.82 0.88
C VAL A 56 -3.80 -12.32 2.31
N LEU A 57 -4.40 -11.63 3.29
CA LEU A 57 -4.21 -11.91 4.70
C LEU A 57 -5.50 -11.66 5.50
N PRO A 58 -5.79 -12.51 6.50
CA PRO A 58 -6.87 -12.25 7.45
C PRO A 58 -6.70 -10.91 8.16
N TYR A 59 -7.82 -10.30 8.58
CA TYR A 59 -7.86 -9.01 9.28
C TYR A 59 -6.84 -8.92 10.44
N LYS A 60 -6.77 -9.98 11.26
CA LYS A 60 -5.90 -10.04 12.45
C LYS A 60 -4.40 -9.96 12.12
N GLN A 61 -4.00 -10.32 10.90
CA GLN A 61 -2.60 -10.38 10.49
C GLN A 61 -2.18 -9.20 9.59
N ARG A 62 -3.10 -8.64 8.79
CA ARG A 62 -2.73 -7.64 7.76
C ARG A 62 -2.04 -6.40 8.32
N ILE A 63 -2.47 -5.92 9.49
CA ILE A 63 -1.93 -4.69 10.08
C ILE A 63 -0.50 -4.92 10.55
N ALA A 64 -0.26 -6.02 11.26
CA ALA A 64 1.10 -6.38 11.71
C ALA A 64 2.03 -6.63 10.51
N ARG A 65 1.53 -7.31 9.47
CA ARG A 65 2.30 -7.53 8.25
C ARG A 65 2.66 -6.23 7.53
N GLN A 66 1.70 -5.31 7.39
CA GLN A 66 1.95 -4.00 6.78
C GLN A 66 3.05 -3.22 7.52
N LYS A 67 3.03 -3.23 8.86
CA LYS A 67 4.08 -2.59 9.68
C LYS A 67 5.46 -3.20 9.44
N ILE A 68 5.55 -4.54 9.40
CA ILE A 68 6.80 -5.26 9.09
C ILE A 68 7.34 -4.85 7.71
N LEU A 69 6.46 -4.84 6.70
CA LEU A 69 6.86 -4.50 5.33
C LEU A 69 7.27 -3.03 5.19
N VAL A 70 6.59 -2.10 5.87
CA VAL A 70 6.98 -0.68 5.89
C VAL A 70 8.33 -0.50 6.58
N ALA A 71 8.56 -1.17 7.71
CA ALA A 71 9.85 -1.09 8.41
C ALA A 71 10.99 -1.66 7.57
N HIS A 72 10.75 -2.77 6.88
CA HIS A 72 11.76 -3.44 6.05
C HIS A 72 12.09 -2.68 4.76
N TYR A 73 11.07 -2.24 4.01
CA TYR A 73 11.25 -1.63 2.69
C TYR A 73 11.33 -0.10 2.71
N GLN A 74 10.99 0.54 3.82
CA GLN A 74 10.99 2.00 4.02
C GLN A 74 10.37 2.80 2.86
N PRO A 75 9.11 2.52 2.46
CA PRO A 75 8.53 3.13 1.28
C PRO A 75 8.50 4.66 1.39
N THR A 76 8.74 5.32 0.26
CA THR A 76 8.90 6.78 0.20
C THR A 76 7.69 7.54 0.75
N CYS A 77 6.48 7.07 0.50
CA CYS A 77 5.25 7.72 0.94
C CYS A 77 4.78 7.27 2.34
N ASN A 78 5.28 6.15 2.88
CA ASN A 78 4.93 5.70 4.25
C ASN A 78 5.74 6.44 5.31
N ARG A 79 6.94 6.92 4.99
CA ARG A 79 7.77 7.70 5.92
C ARG A 79 7.13 9.03 6.34
N LYS A 80 6.39 9.69 5.45
CA LYS A 80 5.75 11.00 5.74
C LYS A 80 4.51 10.90 6.64
N VAL A 81 3.85 9.75 6.71
CA VAL A 81 2.65 9.57 7.54
C VAL A 81 3.03 9.43 9.03
N ASN A 82 4.15 8.78 9.32
CA ASN A 82 4.63 8.63 10.71
C ASN A 82 5.10 9.96 11.34
N SER A 83 5.52 10.95 10.54
CA SER A 83 5.92 12.27 11.04
C SER A 83 4.76 13.19 11.42
N LEU A 84 3.50 12.81 11.14
CA LEU A 84 2.30 13.60 11.47
C LEU A 84 1.47 13.00 12.62
N THR A 85 1.90 11.88 13.22
CA THR A 85 1.24 11.26 14.39
C THR A 85 2.16 11.17 15.60
N GLY A 86 3.22 11.96 15.63
CA GLY A 86 4.10 12.13 16.78
C GLY A 86 3.81 13.44 17.50
N GLU A 87 2.65 13.54 18.14
CA GLU A 87 2.44 14.50 19.23
C GLU A 87 2.41 13.69 20.53
N SER A 88 3.48 13.87 21.31
CA SER A 88 3.59 13.45 22.71
C SER A 88 2.74 14.35 23.61
#